data_AF-A0A915YRX4-F1
#
_entry.id   AF-A0A915YRX4-F1
#
_cell.length_a   1.000
_cell.length_b   1.000
_cell.length_c   1.000
_cell.angle_alpha   90.00
_cell.angle_beta   90.00
_cell.angle_gamma   90.00
#
_symmetry.space_group_name_H-M   'P 1'
#
loop_
_entity.id
_entity.type
_entity.pdbx_description
1 polymer ?
#
loop_
_entity_poly.entity_id
_entity_poly.type
_entity_poly.pdbx_seq_one_letter_code
_entity_poly.pdbx_strand_id
1 'polypeptide(L)'
;MEKGKLGTINGISNWHEFTWPETGENTGYICTRALPEFGNWNKISHCQIDKITKSRTFGKPTPIYTTHTQPSKSWTVPLTSRKENTQGDQEIQEVEEEQIEDMDIDPISKSAIVFGCGWALSENLKVNQKVPTKRITEHVKGLLTIMFHSGTANPRLKMNANEMHEELLKRVTDNEISKDDVPKVSTIANWITSTSRSFKKTMALRLLEEAESSEQ
;
A
#
# COMPACT_ATOMS: atom_id res chain seq x y z
N MET A 1 4.94 34.23 14.53
CA MET A 1 6.22 33.49 14.47
C MET A 1 6.27 32.75 13.14
N GLU A 2 7.13 33.20 12.25
CA GLU A 2 7.33 32.56 10.94
C GLU A 2 7.85 31.13 11.16
N LYS A 3 7.08 30.12 10.73
CA LYS A 3 7.50 28.73 10.86
C LYS A 3 8.54 28.47 9.78
N GLY A 4 9.82 28.64 10.11
CA GLY A 4 10.92 28.24 9.24
C GLY A 4 10.73 26.80 8.74
N LYS A 5 10.96 26.60 7.44
CA LYS A 5 10.86 25.29 6.78
C LYS A 5 11.89 24.32 7.38
N LEU A 6 11.41 23.26 8.03
CA LEU A 6 12.26 22.19 8.55
C LEU A 6 12.95 21.44 7.40
N GLY A 7 14.15 20.92 7.67
CA GLY A 7 14.78 19.94 6.80
C GLY A 7 14.11 18.56 6.88
N THR A 8 14.53 17.63 6.03
CA THR A 8 14.07 16.24 6.04
C THR A 8 15.28 15.32 6.14
N ILE A 9 15.20 14.29 6.99
CA ILE A 9 16.16 13.18 6.95
C ILE A 9 15.68 12.19 5.91
N ASN A 10 16.47 12.03 4.85
CA ASN A 10 16.15 11.07 3.80
C ASN A 10 16.21 9.64 4.35
N GLY A 11 15.30 8.78 3.89
CA GLY A 11 15.26 7.38 4.27
C GLY A 11 14.46 7.06 5.53
N ILE A 12 13.99 8.06 6.29
CA ILE A 12 13.11 7.82 7.44
C ILE A 12 11.65 7.76 6.96
N SER A 13 10.97 6.67 7.32
CA SER A 13 9.54 6.46 7.12
C SER A 13 8.82 6.28 8.45
N ASN A 14 7.48 6.37 8.44
CA ASN A 14 6.65 6.17 9.64
C ASN A 14 6.77 4.78 10.29
N TRP A 15 7.44 3.83 9.62
CA TRP A 15 7.58 2.45 10.09
C TRP A 15 8.89 2.20 10.84
N HIS A 16 9.74 3.21 11.00
CA HIS A 16 11.01 3.05 11.69
C HIS A 16 10.82 2.98 13.22
N GLU A 17 11.58 2.08 13.83
CA GLU A 17 11.78 2.04 15.27
C GLU A 17 12.86 3.04 15.67
N PHE A 18 12.65 3.76 16.78
CA PHE A 18 13.58 4.75 17.31
C PHE A 18 13.98 4.37 18.73
N THR A 19 15.28 4.44 19.03
CA THR A 19 15.83 4.23 20.37
C THR A 19 16.79 5.35 20.74
N TRP A 20 16.79 5.70 22.03
CA TRP A 20 17.60 6.76 22.62
C TRP A 20 18.47 6.15 23.71
N PRO A 21 19.63 5.57 23.38
CA PRO A 21 20.51 4.96 24.36
C PRO A 21 21.06 6.03 25.32
N GLU A 22 20.76 5.87 26.61
CA GLU A 22 21.25 6.73 27.69
C GLU A 22 22.64 6.31 28.18
N THR A 23 23.13 5.13 27.78
CA THR A 23 24.41 4.57 28.22
C THR A 23 25.07 3.78 27.09
N GLY A 24 26.40 3.84 26.98
CA GLY A 24 27.21 3.11 25.99
C GLY A 24 27.82 3.99 24.89
N GLU A 25 28.43 3.35 23.89
CA GLU A 25 29.14 4.03 22.78
C GLU A 25 28.22 4.90 21.90
N ASN A 26 26.91 4.59 21.87
CA ASN A 26 25.91 5.32 21.10
C ASN A 26 25.20 6.42 21.90
N THR A 27 25.68 6.74 23.12
CA THR A 27 25.08 7.80 23.95
C THR A 27 25.08 9.14 23.21
N GLY A 28 23.92 9.79 23.16
CA GLY A 28 23.74 11.07 22.47
C GLY A 28 23.40 10.96 20.98
N TYR A 29 23.21 9.75 20.45
CA TYR A 29 22.67 9.52 19.10
C TYR A 29 21.21 9.07 19.17
N ILE A 30 20.46 9.38 18.11
CA ILE A 30 19.15 8.74 17.86
C ILE A 30 19.41 7.53 16.97
N CYS A 31 19.13 6.34 17.47
CA CYS A 31 19.24 5.12 16.69
C CYS A 31 17.91 4.82 16.01
N THR A 32 17.92 4.51 14.72
CA THR A 32 16.73 4.15 13.97
C THR A 32 16.94 2.87 13.15
N ARG A 33 15.92 2.03 13.06
CA ARG A 33 15.93 0.84 12.18
C ARG A 33 14.57 0.64 11.54
N ALA A 34 14.54 -0.04 10.41
CA ALA A 34 13.31 -0.22 9.64
C ALA A 34 12.29 -1.09 10.37
N LEU A 35 12.75 -2.14 11.07
CA LEU A 35 11.90 -3.05 11.85
C LEU A 35 12.70 -3.64 13.03
N PRO A 36 12.03 -4.09 14.10
CA PRO A 36 12.65 -4.92 15.13
C PRO A 36 13.33 -6.13 14.50
N GLU A 37 14.58 -6.41 14.90
CA GLU A 37 15.38 -7.56 14.43
C GLU A 37 15.73 -7.57 12.92
N PHE A 38 15.28 -6.59 12.14
CA PHE A 38 15.52 -6.53 10.69
C PHE A 38 16.10 -5.18 10.25
N GLY A 39 17.28 -5.26 9.61
CA GLY A 39 18.03 -4.11 9.12
C GLY A 39 19.02 -3.54 10.14
N ASN A 40 20.03 -2.82 9.62
CA ASN A 40 21.07 -2.20 10.43
C ASN A 40 20.56 -0.95 11.14
N TRP A 41 21.08 -0.69 12.34
CA TRP A 41 20.85 0.56 13.06
C TRP A 41 21.52 1.74 12.34
N ASN A 42 20.72 2.71 11.96
CA ASN A 42 21.19 4.01 11.50
C ASN A 42 21.33 4.94 12.70
N LYS A 43 22.47 5.62 12.81
CA LYS A 43 22.74 6.57 13.90
C LYS A 43 22.56 7.98 13.37
N ILE A 44 21.70 8.75 14.02
CA ILE A 44 21.49 10.17 13.75
C ILE A 44 22.21 10.96 14.83
N SER A 45 23.19 11.77 14.45
CA SER A 45 23.97 12.59 15.36
C SER A 45 23.32 13.96 15.61
N HIS A 46 23.71 14.62 16.71
CA HIS A 46 23.29 15.99 17.01
C HIS A 46 23.55 16.97 15.86
N CYS A 47 24.71 16.90 15.19
CA CYS A 47 25.01 17.82 14.08
C CYS A 47 24.10 17.60 12.86
N GLN A 48 23.53 16.40 12.68
CA GLN A 48 22.54 16.16 11.64
C GLN A 48 21.18 16.76 12.02
N ILE A 49 20.80 16.65 13.29
CA ILE A 49 19.57 17.24 13.84
C ILE A 49 19.60 18.77 13.70
N ASP A 50 20.71 19.41 14.08
CA ASP A 50 20.87 20.86 14.01
C ASP A 50 20.69 21.42 12.58
N LYS A 51 21.16 20.67 11.57
CA LYS A 51 20.97 21.02 10.15
C LYS A 51 19.50 21.04 9.73
N ILE A 52 18.66 20.24 10.38
CA ILE A 52 17.24 20.08 10.08
C ILE A 52 16.40 21.11 10.83
N THR A 53 16.76 21.36 12.08
CA THR A 53 16.01 22.26 12.97
C THR A 53 16.26 23.73 12.63
N LYS A 54 17.39 24.09 12.00
CA LYS A 54 17.71 25.43 11.47
C LYS A 54 17.27 26.56 12.41
N SER A 55 17.62 26.49 13.70
CA SER A 55 17.28 27.47 14.76
C SER A 55 15.81 27.55 15.20
N ARG A 56 14.93 26.63 14.78
CA ARG A 56 13.56 26.57 15.29
C ARG A 56 13.53 26.09 16.73
N THR A 57 12.92 26.88 17.61
CA THR A 57 12.63 26.48 18.98
C THR A 57 11.38 25.59 19.01
N PHE A 58 11.54 24.37 19.51
CA PHE A 58 10.42 23.47 19.79
C PHE A 58 9.92 23.73 21.20
N GLY A 59 8.76 24.38 21.33
CA GLY A 59 8.06 24.44 22.61
C GLY A 59 7.52 23.05 22.97
N LYS A 60 7.70 22.64 24.24
CA LYS A 60 7.08 21.41 24.76
C LYS A 60 5.57 21.48 24.51
N PRO A 61 4.97 20.53 23.76
CA PRO A 61 3.53 20.53 23.58
C PRO A 61 2.86 20.30 24.93
N THR A 62 1.79 21.03 25.21
CA THR A 62 0.91 20.73 26.33
C THR A 62 0.21 19.41 26.04
N PRO A 63 0.29 18.40 26.92
CA PRO A 63 -0.39 17.12 26.70
C PRO A 63 -1.90 17.38 26.61
N ILE A 64 -2.51 16.98 25.49
CA ILE A 64 -3.96 16.98 25.33
C ILE A 64 -4.40 15.55 25.64
N TYR A 65 -5.10 15.38 26.76
CA TYR A 65 -5.74 14.12 27.09
C TYR A 65 -7.03 14.01 26.27
N THR A 66 -7.11 13.03 25.39
CA THR A 66 -8.37 12.66 24.74
C THR A 66 -9.04 11.57 25.57
N THR A 67 -10.35 11.67 25.73
CA THR A 67 -11.13 10.59 26.32
C THR A 67 -11.08 9.39 25.38
N HIS A 68 -10.68 8.22 25.88
CA HIS A 68 -10.66 7.01 25.07
C HIS A 68 -12.05 6.73 24.51
N THR A 69 -12.13 6.43 23.21
CA THR A 69 -13.39 5.99 22.59
C THR A 69 -13.65 4.56 23.03
N GLN A 70 -14.76 4.33 23.73
CA GLN A 70 -15.19 2.96 24.01
C GLN A 70 -15.67 2.32 22.71
N PRO A 71 -15.10 1.15 22.32
CA PRO A 71 -15.57 0.44 21.15
C PRO A 71 -17.01 -0.01 21.37
N SER A 72 -17.92 0.34 20.47
CA SER A 72 -19.33 -0.09 20.52
C SER A 72 -19.54 -1.54 20.10
N LYS A 73 -18.48 -2.22 19.66
CA LYS A 73 -18.53 -3.59 19.13
C LYS A 73 -17.48 -4.45 19.82
N SER A 74 -17.92 -5.60 20.33
CA SER A 74 -17.05 -6.65 20.83
C SER A 74 -16.20 -7.18 19.67
N TRP A 75 -14.90 -6.92 19.70
CA TRP A 75 -13.98 -7.45 18.70
C TRP A 75 -13.68 -8.91 19.06
N THR A 76 -14.35 -9.85 18.39
CA THR A 76 -14.03 -11.28 18.54
C THR A 76 -13.03 -11.64 17.45
N VAL A 77 -11.76 -11.79 17.82
CA VAL A 77 -10.76 -12.34 16.90
C VAL A 77 -11.00 -13.85 16.80
N PRO A 78 -11.23 -14.41 15.59
CA PRO A 78 -11.28 -15.85 15.46
C PRO A 78 -9.88 -16.40 15.70
N LEU A 79 -9.72 -17.14 16.80
CA LEU A 79 -8.52 -17.90 17.06
C LEU A 79 -8.45 -18.99 15.98
N THR A 80 -7.48 -18.90 15.07
CA THR A 80 -7.21 -19.99 14.14
C THR A 80 -6.68 -21.16 14.94
N SER A 81 -7.53 -22.12 15.30
CA SER A 81 -7.07 -23.42 15.76
C SER A 81 -6.24 -24.03 14.63
N ARG A 82 -4.93 -24.12 14.84
CA ARG A 82 -4.04 -24.94 14.03
C ARG A 82 -4.64 -26.33 13.99
N LYS A 83 -5.02 -26.82 12.80
CA LYS A 83 -5.38 -28.23 12.64
C LYS A 83 -4.09 -29.03 12.72
N GLU A 84 -3.74 -29.46 13.93
CA GLU A 84 -2.81 -30.57 14.10
C GLU A 84 -3.60 -31.84 13.81
N ASN A 85 -3.15 -32.55 12.77
CA ASN A 85 -3.68 -33.86 12.44
C ASN A 85 -3.27 -34.80 13.59
N THR A 86 -4.27 -35.28 14.33
CA THR A 86 -4.16 -36.16 15.48
C THR A 86 -3.51 -37.49 15.11
N GLN A 87 -2.55 -37.95 15.92
CA GLN A 87 -2.63 -39.31 16.47
C GLN A 87 -1.82 -39.42 17.76
N GLY A 88 -2.52 -39.65 18.88
CA GLY A 88 -1.94 -40.01 20.17
C GLY A 88 -2.62 -39.33 21.34
N ASP A 89 -3.59 -40.01 21.94
CA ASP A 89 -4.20 -39.66 23.22
C ASP A 89 -3.12 -39.51 24.31
N GLN A 90 -3.13 -38.39 25.05
CA GLN A 90 -2.81 -38.37 26.48
C GLN A 90 -3.20 -37.03 27.13
N GLU A 91 -4.15 -37.16 28.06
CA GLU A 91 -4.42 -36.39 29.28
C GLU A 91 -3.52 -35.18 29.58
N ILE A 92 -4.15 -34.01 29.69
CA ILE A 92 -3.50 -32.75 30.09
C ILE A 92 -3.21 -32.83 31.60
N GLN A 93 -1.93 -32.99 31.95
CA GLN A 93 -1.43 -32.64 33.27
C GLN A 93 -0.83 -31.23 33.23
N GLU A 94 -1.32 -30.42 34.14
CA GLU A 94 -0.82 -29.13 34.57
C GLU A 94 0.64 -29.30 35.06
N VAL A 95 1.61 -28.64 34.41
CA VAL A 95 2.98 -28.55 34.92
C VAL A 95 3.48 -27.12 34.80
N GLU A 96 3.95 -26.64 35.95
CA GLU A 96 4.47 -25.32 36.28
C GLU A 96 5.69 -24.90 35.45
N GLU A 97 5.89 -23.59 35.45
CA GLU A 97 7.06 -22.87 34.94
C GLU A 97 8.37 -23.38 35.56
N GLU A 98 9.19 -24.13 34.83
CA GLU A 98 10.64 -24.13 35.05
C GLU A 98 11.44 -24.25 33.74
N GLN A 99 12.27 -23.23 33.51
CA GLN A 99 13.62 -23.26 32.91
C GLN A 99 13.86 -24.23 31.74
N ILE A 100 13.97 -23.69 30.52
CA ILE A 100 14.59 -24.37 29.39
C ILE A 100 15.80 -23.57 28.94
N GLU A 101 16.97 -24.10 29.29
CA GLU A 101 18.28 -23.73 28.77
C GLU A 101 18.39 -23.97 27.26
N ASP A 102 19.22 -23.13 26.64
CA ASP A 102 19.81 -23.18 25.30
C ASP A 102 19.46 -24.40 24.42
N MET A 103 18.49 -24.19 23.54
CA MET A 103 18.28 -25.02 22.35
C MET A 103 18.33 -24.12 21.12
N ASP A 104 19.24 -24.43 20.20
CA ASP A 104 19.37 -23.79 18.88
C ASP A 104 18.05 -23.94 18.11
N ILE A 105 17.22 -22.90 18.16
CA ILE A 105 15.97 -22.78 17.42
C ILE A 105 16.23 -21.77 16.30
N ASP A 106 16.06 -22.23 15.07
CA ASP A 106 16.16 -21.47 13.83
C ASP A 106 15.52 -20.08 13.97
N PRO A 107 16.18 -18.97 13.57
CA PRO A 107 15.68 -17.61 13.72
C PRO A 107 14.35 -17.36 12.99
N ILE A 108 13.96 -18.24 12.08
CA ILE A 108 12.66 -18.23 11.39
C ILE A 108 11.50 -18.43 12.39
N SER A 109 11.70 -19.21 13.46
CA SER A 109 10.62 -19.58 14.38
C SER A 109 10.23 -18.46 15.36
N LYS A 110 11.19 -17.61 15.77
CA LYS A 110 10.90 -16.44 16.63
C LYS A 110 10.06 -15.40 15.90
N SER A 111 10.34 -15.19 14.61
CA SER A 111 9.56 -14.26 13.78
C SER A 111 8.08 -14.69 13.69
N ALA A 112 7.81 -15.99 13.57
CA ALA A 112 6.44 -16.51 13.48
C ALA A 112 5.62 -16.28 14.75
N ILE A 113 6.26 -16.25 15.92
CA ILE A 113 5.60 -15.95 17.20
C ILE A 113 5.30 -14.45 17.31
N VAL A 114 6.20 -13.58 16.86
CA VAL A 114 6.00 -12.11 16.85
C VAL A 114 4.92 -11.69 15.84
N PHE A 115 4.78 -12.41 14.72
CA PHE A 115 3.75 -12.15 13.71
C PHE A 115 2.40 -12.86 13.97
N GLY A 116 2.32 -13.75 14.95
CA GLY A 116 1.16 -14.65 15.15
C GLY A 116 -0.13 -13.99 15.63
N CYS A 117 -0.07 -12.80 16.23
CA CYS A 117 -1.24 -12.22 16.90
C CYS A 117 -1.41 -10.74 16.54
N GLY A 118 -2.08 -10.46 15.42
CA GLY A 118 -2.75 -9.16 15.21
C GLY A 118 -2.32 -8.31 14.00
N TRP A 119 -1.30 -8.70 13.25
CA TRP A 119 -0.99 -8.06 11.97
C TRP A 119 -1.79 -8.73 10.85
N ALA A 120 -3.05 -8.33 10.72
CA ALA A 120 -3.80 -8.62 9.51
C ALA A 120 -3.10 -7.91 8.34
N LEU A 121 -2.52 -8.67 7.39
CA LEU A 121 -2.12 -8.16 6.07
C LEU A 121 -3.20 -7.19 5.57
N SER A 122 -2.82 -6.08 4.93
CA SER A 122 -3.78 -5.02 4.55
C SER A 122 -4.97 -5.53 3.73
N GLU A 123 -4.79 -6.64 3.02
CA GLU A 123 -5.84 -7.38 2.30
C GLU A 123 -6.99 -7.87 3.21
N ASN A 124 -6.70 -8.16 4.48
CA ASN A 124 -7.64 -8.63 5.50
C ASN A 124 -8.29 -7.48 6.30
N LEU A 125 -7.87 -6.24 6.06
CA LEU A 125 -8.40 -5.05 6.72
C LEU A 125 -9.79 -4.69 6.15
N LYS A 126 -10.85 -5.25 6.75
CA LYS A 126 -12.27 -5.03 6.36
C LYS A 126 -12.70 -3.55 6.33
N VAL A 127 -12.00 -2.65 7.02
CA VAL A 127 -12.30 -1.20 7.07
C VAL A 127 -11.93 -0.48 5.76
N ASN A 128 -10.98 -1.00 4.99
CA ASN A 128 -10.53 -0.42 3.71
C ASN A 128 -10.97 -1.22 2.48
N GLN A 129 -11.89 -2.19 2.64
CA GLN A 129 -12.57 -2.79 1.50
C GLN A 129 -13.43 -1.71 0.86
N LYS A 130 -12.86 -0.99 -0.10
CA LYS A 130 -13.63 -0.18 -1.06
C LYS A 130 -14.75 -1.09 -1.56
N VAL A 131 -15.98 -0.64 -1.39
CA VAL A 131 -17.19 -1.27 -1.95
C VAL A 131 -16.82 -1.82 -3.33
N PRO A 132 -17.14 -3.07 -3.68
CA PRO A 132 -16.72 -3.67 -4.94
C PRO A 132 -17.04 -2.71 -6.09
N THR A 133 -16.02 -1.99 -6.58
CA THR A 133 -16.24 -1.01 -7.64
C THR A 133 -16.70 -1.82 -8.83
N LYS A 134 -17.95 -1.61 -9.29
CA LYS A 134 -18.47 -2.27 -10.47
C LYS A 134 -17.47 -2.04 -11.61
N ARG A 135 -16.78 -3.12 -12.00
CA ARG A 135 -15.77 -3.05 -13.05
C ARG A 135 -16.50 -2.85 -14.37
N ILE A 136 -15.93 -2.05 -15.27
CA ILE A 136 -16.41 -1.96 -16.64
C ILE A 136 -16.37 -3.38 -17.22
N THR A 137 -17.48 -3.82 -17.82
CA THR A 137 -17.59 -5.13 -18.47
C THR A 137 -16.63 -5.24 -19.66
N GLU A 138 -16.14 -6.44 -19.95
CA GLU A 138 -15.19 -6.66 -21.06
C GLU A 138 -15.77 -6.23 -22.40
N HIS A 139 -17.07 -6.42 -22.61
CA HIS A 139 -17.76 -5.96 -23.82
C HIS A 139 -17.69 -4.43 -23.99
N VAL A 140 -18.02 -3.67 -22.94
CA VAL A 140 -17.94 -2.19 -22.98
C VAL A 140 -16.49 -1.71 -23.13
N LYS A 141 -15.53 -2.39 -22.51
CA LYS A 141 -14.10 -2.09 -22.73
C LYS A 141 -13.69 -2.32 -24.19
N GLY A 142 -14.16 -3.38 -24.83
CA GLY A 142 -13.89 -3.66 -26.25
C GLY A 142 -14.40 -2.53 -27.14
N LEU A 143 -15.62 -2.06 -26.90
CA LEU A 143 -16.20 -0.93 -27.64
C LEU A 143 -15.42 0.37 -27.45
N LEU A 144 -15.09 0.71 -26.21
CA LEU A 144 -14.24 1.87 -25.90
C LEU A 144 -12.87 1.77 -26.60
N THR A 145 -12.30 0.57 -26.66
CA THR A 145 -11.03 0.28 -27.33
C THR A 145 -11.13 0.52 -28.84
N ILE A 146 -12.18 0.02 -29.49
CA ILE A 146 -12.44 0.26 -30.92
C ILE A 146 -12.54 1.76 -31.20
N MET A 147 -13.40 2.47 -30.45
CA MET A 147 -13.58 3.93 -30.60
C MET A 147 -12.27 4.71 -30.41
N PHE A 148 -11.46 4.34 -29.42
CA PHE A 148 -10.16 4.96 -29.15
C PHE A 148 -9.17 4.76 -30.30
N HIS A 149 -9.05 3.53 -30.80
CA HIS A 149 -8.14 3.21 -31.90
C HIS A 149 -8.59 3.81 -33.23
N SER A 150 -9.90 3.84 -33.51
CA SER A 150 -10.45 4.53 -34.70
C SER A 150 -10.08 6.01 -34.70
N GLY A 151 -10.17 6.68 -33.55
CA GLY A 151 -9.74 8.07 -33.40
C GLY A 151 -8.23 8.27 -33.46
N THR A 152 -7.45 7.26 -33.08
CA THR A 152 -5.98 7.28 -33.16
C THR A 152 -5.50 7.08 -34.60
N ALA A 153 -6.17 6.21 -35.37
CA ALA A 153 -5.86 5.97 -36.78
C ALA A 153 -6.37 7.11 -37.69
N ASN A 154 -7.54 7.67 -37.38
CA ASN A 154 -8.12 8.78 -38.13
C ASN A 154 -8.56 9.91 -37.19
N PRO A 155 -7.91 11.08 -37.22
CA PRO A 155 -8.25 12.23 -36.36
C PRO A 155 -9.70 12.72 -36.50
N ARG A 156 -10.35 12.50 -37.65
CA ARG A 156 -11.75 12.89 -37.87
C ARG A 156 -12.75 12.02 -37.09
N LEU A 157 -12.33 10.82 -36.70
CA LEU A 157 -13.13 9.88 -35.91
C LEU A 157 -12.80 9.97 -34.42
N LYS A 158 -11.98 10.94 -34.01
CA LYS A 158 -11.56 11.09 -32.62
C LYS A 158 -12.74 11.56 -31.76
N MET A 159 -13.17 10.68 -30.87
CA MET A 159 -14.24 10.94 -29.93
C MET A 159 -13.70 11.47 -28.60
N ASN A 160 -14.41 12.42 -28.03
CA ASN A 160 -14.26 12.84 -26.64
C ASN A 160 -15.05 11.91 -25.70
N ALA A 161 -14.92 12.12 -24.39
CA ALA A 161 -15.56 11.24 -23.40
C ALA A 161 -17.10 11.30 -23.44
N ASN A 162 -17.70 12.45 -23.79
CA ASN A 162 -19.15 12.59 -23.96
C ASN A 162 -19.61 11.87 -25.22
N GLU A 163 -18.89 12.04 -26.34
CA GLU A 163 -19.22 11.37 -27.61
C GLU A 163 -19.13 9.84 -27.49
N MET A 164 -18.09 9.33 -26.81
CA MET A 164 -17.99 7.89 -26.49
C MET A 164 -19.15 7.42 -25.61
N HIS A 165 -19.59 8.24 -24.66
CA HIS A 165 -20.74 7.92 -23.81
C HIS A 165 -22.05 7.88 -24.60
N GLU A 166 -22.27 8.83 -25.50
CA GLU A 166 -23.44 8.86 -26.40
C GLU A 166 -23.46 7.66 -27.36
N GLU A 167 -22.31 7.28 -27.91
CA GLU A 167 -22.18 6.07 -28.73
C GLU A 167 -22.49 4.79 -27.96
N LEU A 168 -22.17 4.73 -26.66
CA LEU A 168 -22.59 3.63 -25.80
C LEU A 168 -24.11 3.67 -25.53
N LEU A 169 -24.70 4.84 -25.36
CA LEU A 169 -26.16 4.97 -25.20
C LEU A 169 -26.92 4.53 -26.45
N LYS A 170 -26.42 4.82 -27.66
CA LYS A 170 -27.00 4.29 -28.90
C LYS A 170 -26.96 2.76 -28.94
N ARG A 171 -25.86 2.16 -28.48
CA ARG A 171 -25.76 0.69 -28.40
C ARG A 171 -26.64 0.07 -27.33
N VAL A 172 -26.99 0.82 -26.29
CA VAL A 172 -28.06 0.43 -25.36
C VAL A 172 -29.42 0.44 -26.06
N THR A 173 -29.72 1.43 -26.90
CA THR A 173 -30.98 1.45 -27.66
C THR A 173 -31.08 0.31 -28.67
N ASP A 174 -29.93 -0.12 -29.21
CA ASP A 174 -29.83 -1.27 -30.12
C ASP A 174 -29.85 -2.62 -29.38
N ASN A 175 -30.06 -2.62 -28.05
CA ASN A 175 -30.01 -3.78 -27.14
C ASN A 175 -28.69 -4.57 -27.18
N GLU A 176 -27.59 -3.96 -27.63
CA GLU A 176 -26.25 -4.57 -27.63
C GLU A 176 -25.63 -4.54 -26.21
N ILE A 177 -25.99 -3.54 -25.39
CA ILE A 177 -25.41 -3.31 -24.06
C ILE A 177 -26.50 -3.10 -23.02
N SER A 178 -26.30 -3.64 -21.81
CA SER A 178 -27.17 -3.33 -20.67
C SER A 178 -26.99 -1.86 -20.24
N LYS A 179 -28.11 -1.18 -19.96
CA LYS A 179 -28.11 0.19 -19.41
C LYS A 179 -27.27 0.32 -18.14
N ASP A 180 -27.22 -0.74 -17.33
CA ASP A 180 -26.48 -0.76 -16.06
C ASP A 180 -24.97 -0.83 -16.26
N ASP A 181 -24.49 -1.23 -17.45
CA ASP A 181 -23.08 -1.41 -17.75
C ASP A 181 -22.44 -0.18 -18.39
N VAL A 182 -23.24 0.85 -18.70
CA VAL A 182 -22.74 2.12 -19.24
C VAL A 182 -21.95 2.87 -18.16
N PRO A 183 -20.64 3.08 -18.35
CA PRO A 183 -19.81 3.81 -17.41
C PRO A 183 -20.11 5.30 -17.47
N LYS A 184 -19.93 5.99 -16.34
CA LYS A 184 -20.03 7.46 -16.27
C LYS A 184 -19.01 8.11 -17.20
N VAL A 185 -19.35 9.29 -17.73
CA VAL A 185 -18.44 10.12 -18.54
C VAL A 185 -17.09 10.34 -17.87
N SER A 186 -17.06 10.58 -16.55
CA SER A 186 -15.79 10.76 -15.80
C SER A 186 -14.93 9.49 -15.78
N THR A 187 -15.56 8.32 -15.71
CA THR A 187 -14.87 7.02 -15.81
C THR A 187 -14.28 6.84 -17.20
N ILE A 188 -15.02 7.21 -18.26
CA ILE A 188 -14.53 7.15 -19.64
C ILE A 188 -13.35 8.12 -19.83
N ALA A 189 -13.45 9.36 -19.35
CA ALA A 189 -12.36 10.33 -19.45
C ALA A 189 -11.09 9.84 -18.74
N ASN A 190 -11.23 9.30 -17.53
CA ASN A 190 -10.11 8.68 -16.80
C ASN A 190 -9.52 7.49 -17.56
N TRP A 191 -10.37 6.65 -18.14
CA TRP A 191 -9.94 5.53 -18.97
C TRP A 191 -9.17 6.03 -20.20
N ILE A 192 -9.65 7.04 -20.94
CA ILE A 192 -8.95 7.64 -22.09
C ILE A 192 -7.56 8.14 -21.68
N THR A 193 -7.45 8.88 -20.56
CA THR A 193 -6.13 9.40 -20.10
C THR A 193 -5.16 8.29 -19.68
N SER A 194 -5.69 7.21 -19.10
CA SER A 194 -4.89 6.03 -18.74
C SER A 194 -4.43 5.28 -19.99
N THR A 195 -5.35 4.96 -20.90
CA THR A 195 -5.08 4.26 -22.17
C THR A 195 -4.16 5.07 -23.07
N SER A 196 -4.29 6.39 -23.12
CA SER A 196 -3.37 7.26 -23.88
C SER A 196 -1.94 7.19 -23.35
N ARG A 197 -1.76 7.12 -22.03
CA ARG A 197 -0.43 6.98 -21.42
C ARG A 197 0.19 5.63 -21.71
N SER A 198 -0.57 4.54 -21.55
CA SER A 198 -0.07 3.20 -21.87
C SER A 198 0.24 3.09 -23.37
N PHE A 199 -0.62 3.61 -24.25
CA PHE A 199 -0.41 3.61 -25.69
C PHE A 199 0.87 4.35 -26.11
N LYS A 200 1.10 5.55 -25.57
CA LYS A 200 2.33 6.30 -25.82
C LYS A 200 3.56 5.53 -25.35
N LYS A 201 3.49 4.90 -24.18
CA LYS A 201 4.57 4.06 -23.64
C LYS A 201 4.84 2.86 -24.56
N THR A 202 3.81 2.16 -25.02
CA THR A 202 3.98 1.00 -25.91
C THR A 202 4.55 1.40 -27.27
N MET A 203 4.16 2.55 -27.82
CA MET A 203 4.76 3.04 -29.07
C MET A 203 6.21 3.46 -28.89
N ALA A 204 6.55 4.13 -27.77
CA ALA A 204 7.94 4.44 -27.47
C ALA A 204 8.82 3.19 -27.34
N LEU A 205 8.32 2.13 -26.70
CA LEU A 205 9.04 0.86 -26.59
C LEU A 205 9.26 0.19 -27.95
N ARG A 206 8.23 0.16 -28.81
CA ARG A 206 8.36 -0.39 -30.17
C ARG A 206 9.38 0.38 -31.02
N LEU A 207 9.40 1.70 -30.92
CA LEU A 207 10.37 2.53 -31.64
C LEU A 207 11.81 2.25 -31.20
N LEU A 208 12.02 1.95 -29.91
CA LEU A 208 13.35 1.56 -29.39
C LEU A 208 13.77 0.17 -29.90
N GLU A 209 12.85 -0.80 -29.88
CA GLU A 209 13.09 -2.16 -30.39
C GLU A 209 13.39 -2.17 -31.90
N GLU A 210 12.70 -1.35 -32.69
CA GLU A 210 12.94 -1.21 -34.13
C GLU A 210 14.29 -0.51 -34.44
N ALA A 211 14.69 0.46 -33.62
CA ALA A 211 15.99 1.11 -33.73
C ALA A 211 17.14 0.14 -33.42
N GLU A 212 17.00 -0.68 -32.37
CA GLU A 212 18.00 -1.69 -31.98
C GLU A 212 18.10 -2.83 -32.99
N SER A 213 16.97 -3.26 -33.56
CA SER A 213 16.95 -4.29 -34.61
C SER A 213 17.50 -3.82 -35.97
N SER A 214 17.60 -2.51 -36.20
CA SER A 214 18.16 -1.96 -37.45
C SER A 214 19.68 -1.77 -37.38
N GLU A 215 20.30 -1.98 -36.22
CA GLU A 215 21.74 -1.88 -35.98
C GLU A 215 22.47 -3.25 -35.96
N GLN A 216 21.74 -4.35 -36.18
CA GLN A 216 22.28 -5.71 -36.39
C GLN A 216 22.24 -6.13 -37.86
#